data_AF-A0A7L4NS71-F1
#
_entry.id   AF-A0A7L4NS71-F1
#
_cell.length_a   1.000
_cell.length_b   1.000
_cell.length_c   1.000
_cell.angle_alpha   90.00
_cell.angle_beta   90.00
_cell.angle_gamma   90.00
#
_symmetry.space_group_name_H-M   'P 1'
#
loop_
_entity.id
_entity.type
_entity.pdbx_description
1 polymer ?
#
loop_
_entity_poly.entity_id
_entity_poly.type
_entity_poly.pdbx_seq_one_letter_code
_entity_poly.pdbx_strand_id
1 'polypeptide(L)'
;MISNEKFDLVVEVEENKTPPDLDEYMAIEKLEDKLKNYDPRFYIKESEFYNVFLVELLETNINAAIKLAETSLRNNFEVVPIERVITSKPATILENIIDISQNKIKDGETFAIKCNTRGSRYIKSEEKFMDSIYKELEKTNGQPDETHPNWTIHIEVVGEYTGISVVKRK
;
A
#
# COMPACT_ATOMS: atom_id res chain seq x y z
N MET A 1 4.01 -17.72 5.66
CA MET A 1 4.58 -17.35 6.98
C MET A 1 4.28 -15.88 7.20
N ILE A 2 3.68 -15.56 8.34
CA ILE A 2 3.40 -14.17 8.74
C ILE A 2 4.75 -13.50 9.03
N SER A 3 4.97 -12.31 8.48
CA SER A 3 6.18 -11.52 8.70
C SER A 3 6.21 -10.96 10.13
N ASN A 4 7.39 -10.80 10.72
CA ASN A 4 7.55 -9.99 11.94
C ASN A 4 7.52 -8.47 11.64
N GLU A 5 7.65 -8.11 10.36
CA GLU A 5 7.52 -6.72 9.93
C GLU A 5 6.06 -6.29 9.94
N LYS A 6 5.81 -5.08 10.45
CA LYS A 6 4.50 -4.46 10.50
C LYS A 6 4.62 -2.99 10.11
N PHE A 7 3.70 -2.58 9.24
CA PHE A 7 3.41 -1.19 8.89
C PHE A 7 1.97 -1.12 8.41
N ASP A 8 1.32 0.00 8.74
CA ASP A 8 -0.08 0.29 8.44
C ASP A 8 -0.20 1.32 7.29
N LEU A 9 0.89 2.04 6.99
CA LEU A 9 0.98 2.93 5.83
C LEU A 9 2.32 2.73 5.13
N VAL A 10 2.30 2.81 3.80
CA VAL A 10 3.46 3.17 2.99
C VAL A 10 3.28 4.63 2.58
N VAL A 11 4.31 5.45 2.82
CA VAL A 11 4.30 6.87 2.52
C VAL A 11 5.45 7.17 1.57
N GLU A 12 5.14 7.74 0.42
CA GLU A 12 6.12 8.16 -0.59
C GLU A 12 6.07 9.68 -0.76
N VAL A 13 7.24 10.32 -0.84
CA VAL A 13 7.33 11.76 -1.12
C VAL A 13 7.16 11.99 -2.62
N GLU A 14 6.16 12.78 -3.02
CA GLU A 14 5.94 13.10 -4.43
C GLU A 14 6.95 14.16 -4.93
N GLU A 15 8.04 13.72 -5.55
CA GLU A 15 9.16 14.57 -6.00
C GLU A 15 8.73 15.77 -6.86
N ASN A 16 7.69 15.61 -7.69
CA ASN A 16 7.17 16.65 -8.61
C ASN A 16 6.37 17.77 -7.92
N LYS A 17 6.06 17.66 -6.63
CA LYS A 17 5.36 18.68 -5.84
C LYS A 17 6.23 19.26 -4.71
N THR A 18 7.45 18.77 -4.58
CA THR A 18 8.39 19.20 -3.56
C THR A 18 9.42 20.18 -4.11
N PRO A 19 9.78 21.23 -3.35
CA PRO A 19 10.92 22.07 -3.69
C PRO A 19 12.20 21.21 -3.75
N PRO A 20 13.18 21.58 -4.59
CA PRO A 20 14.46 20.86 -4.75
C PRO A 20 15.29 20.72 -3.46
N ASP A 21 14.85 21.36 -2.37
CA ASP A 21 15.52 21.44 -1.08
C ASP A 21 14.85 20.57 0.00
N LEU A 22 13.81 19.79 -0.33
CA LEU A 22 13.23 18.85 0.64
C LEU A 22 14.13 17.63 0.76
N ASP A 23 15.09 17.69 1.67
CA ASP A 23 15.81 16.50 2.09
C ASP A 23 14.89 15.54 2.88
N GLU A 24 15.33 14.30 3.00
CA GLU A 24 14.60 13.22 3.67
C GLU A 24 14.19 13.58 5.11
N TYR A 25 15.01 14.38 5.81
CA TYR A 25 14.73 14.86 7.16
C TYR A 25 13.53 15.81 7.20
N MET A 26 13.48 16.78 6.28
CA MET A 26 12.32 17.68 6.17
C MET A 26 11.03 16.95 5.78
N ALA A 27 11.14 15.85 5.02
CA ALA A 27 9.99 15.00 4.70
C ALA A 27 9.47 14.27 5.93
N ILE A 28 10.37 13.68 6.72
CA ILE A 28 10.04 13.00 7.99
C ILE A 28 9.41 13.98 8.98
N GLU A 29 9.99 15.17 9.21
CA GLU A 29 9.43 16.16 10.14
C GLU A 29 8.00 16.57 9.75
N LYS A 30 7.76 16.83 8.46
CA LYS A 30 6.42 17.14 7.95
C LYS A 30 5.45 15.98 8.09
N LEU A 31 5.92 14.75 7.88
CA LEU A 31 5.12 13.55 8.06
C LEU A 31 4.74 13.38 9.54
N GLU A 32 5.70 13.53 10.45
CA GLU A 32 5.48 13.47 11.89
C GLU A 32 4.46 14.50 12.36
N ASP A 33 4.61 15.77 11.97
CA ASP A 33 3.70 16.84 12.38
C ASP A 33 2.27 16.57 11.92
N LYS A 34 2.11 16.04 10.70
CA LYS A 34 0.79 15.62 10.21
C LYS A 34 0.27 14.44 11.02
N LEU A 35 1.06 13.39 11.22
CA LEU A 35 0.64 12.19 11.96
C LEU A 35 0.26 12.49 13.42
N LYS A 36 1.03 13.32 14.14
CA LYS A 36 0.75 13.71 15.55
C LYS A 36 -0.63 14.33 15.74
N ASN A 37 -1.15 15.02 14.71
CA ASN A 37 -2.49 15.61 14.74
C ASN A 37 -3.62 14.56 14.59
N TYR A 38 -3.31 13.35 14.11
CA TYR A 38 -4.28 12.28 13.87
C TYR A 38 -4.14 11.13 14.87
N ASP A 39 -2.91 10.65 15.07
CA ASP A 39 -2.55 9.61 16.04
C ASP A 39 -1.31 10.08 16.80
N PRO A 40 -1.38 10.26 18.14
CA PRO A 40 -0.22 10.69 18.91
C PRO A 40 0.82 9.58 19.12
N ARG A 41 0.54 8.35 18.71
CA ARG A 41 1.36 7.16 18.96
C ARG A 41 1.59 6.37 17.67
N PHE A 42 2.67 6.70 16.98
CA PHE A 42 3.12 6.02 15.77
C PHE A 42 4.63 5.81 15.77
N TYR A 43 5.10 4.94 14.90
CA TYR A 43 6.50 4.80 14.54
C TYR A 43 6.68 5.05 13.05
N ILE A 44 7.67 5.85 12.69
CA ILE A 44 8.13 5.99 11.30
C ILE A 44 9.43 5.20 11.19
N LYS A 45 9.51 4.31 10.20
CA LYS A 45 10.71 3.59 9.82
C LYS A 45 11.11 4.06 8.43
N GLU A 46 12.37 4.44 8.26
CA GLU A 46 12.96 4.60 6.93
C GLU A 46 12.98 3.23 6.23
N SER A 47 12.65 3.21 4.94
CA SER A 47 12.88 2.03 4.11
C SER A 47 14.28 2.06 3.51
N GLU A 48 14.70 0.96 2.87
CA GLU A 48 15.95 0.95 2.09
C GLU A 48 15.85 1.73 0.77
N PHE A 49 14.67 2.27 0.44
CA PHE A 49 14.41 3.06 -0.76
C PHE A 49 14.21 4.52 -0.40
N TYR A 50 14.92 5.38 -1.11
CA TYR A 50 14.86 6.82 -0.94
C TYR A 50 13.41 7.34 -1.02
N ASN A 51 13.05 8.29 -0.15
CA ASN A 51 11.73 8.92 -0.08
C ASN A 51 10.55 7.98 0.24
N VAL A 52 10.81 6.75 0.67
CA VAL A 52 9.77 5.78 1.06
C VAL A 52 9.88 5.48 2.54
N PHE A 53 8.81 5.78 3.27
CA PHE A 53 8.69 5.58 4.70
C PHE A 53 7.59 4.56 5.02
N LEU A 54 7.85 3.74 6.03
CA LEU A 54 6.90 2.78 6.56
C LEU A 54 6.38 3.30 7.91
N VAL A 55 5.07 3.48 8.02
CA VAL A 55 4.47 3.99 9.27
C VAL A 55 3.72 2.85 9.95
N GLU A 56 4.02 2.63 11.22
CA GLU A 56 3.29 1.73 12.10
C GLU A 56 2.44 2.54 13.08
N LEU A 57 1.13 2.27 13.11
CA LEU A 57 0.17 2.87 14.03
C LEU A 57 -0.03 1.95 15.24
N LEU A 58 -0.06 2.53 16.45
CA LEU A 58 -0.25 1.76 17.68
C LEU A 58 -1.73 1.45 17.95
N GLU A 59 -2.65 2.35 17.61
CA GLU A 59 -4.10 2.10 17.69
C GLU A 59 -4.58 1.44 16.37
N THR A 60 -4.57 0.11 16.35
CA THR A 60 -4.63 -0.69 15.12
C THR A 60 -6.06 -0.84 14.58
N ASN A 61 -6.37 -0.20 13.44
CA ASN A 61 -7.45 -0.60 12.55
C ASN A 61 -7.20 -0.05 11.14
N ILE A 62 -7.34 -0.88 10.11
CA ILE A 62 -7.26 -0.48 8.69
C ILE A 62 -8.12 0.75 8.35
N ASN A 63 -9.25 0.95 9.03
CA ASN A 63 -10.07 2.15 8.86
C ASN A 63 -9.37 3.45 9.26
N ALA A 64 -8.50 3.42 10.27
CA ALA A 64 -7.70 4.58 10.66
C ALA A 64 -6.64 4.88 9.58
N ALA A 65 -5.96 3.84 9.08
CA ALA A 65 -5.00 3.97 7.98
C ALA A 65 -5.66 4.50 6.69
N ILE A 66 -6.85 3.99 6.33
CA ILE A 66 -7.62 4.48 5.17
C ILE A 66 -7.98 5.96 5.37
N LYS A 67 -8.49 6.34 6.54
CA LYS A 67 -8.82 7.75 6.82
C LYS A 67 -7.58 8.64 6.70
N LEU A 68 -6.46 8.23 7.29
CA LEU A 68 -5.17 8.93 7.18
C LEU A 68 -4.75 9.12 5.72
N ALA A 69 -4.85 8.04 4.94
CA ALA A 69 -4.55 8.05 3.53
C ALA A 69 -5.45 9.00 2.73
N GLU A 70 -6.67 9.30 3.17
CA GLU A 70 -7.61 10.22 2.50
C GLU A 70 -7.47 11.69 2.92
N THR A 71 -6.55 12.01 3.85
CA THR A 71 -6.45 13.37 4.42
C THR A 71 -5.50 14.31 3.67
N SER A 72 -5.31 15.53 4.21
CA SER A 72 -4.33 16.51 3.77
C SER A 72 -2.87 16.02 3.79
N LEU A 73 -2.60 14.83 4.35
CA LEU A 73 -1.37 14.09 4.12
C LEU A 73 -1.06 14.00 2.61
N ARG A 74 -2.07 13.78 1.75
CA ARG A 74 -1.91 13.65 0.28
C ARG A 74 -1.32 14.84 -0.46
N ASN A 75 -1.33 16.04 0.13
CA ASN A 75 -0.89 17.23 -0.59
C ASN A 75 0.62 17.23 -0.92
N ASN A 76 1.42 16.46 -0.18
CA ASN A 76 2.88 16.35 -0.36
C ASN A 76 3.38 14.89 -0.42
N PHE A 77 2.50 13.93 -0.18
CA PHE A 77 2.86 12.53 -0.02
C PHE A 77 1.84 11.67 -0.75
N GLU A 78 2.28 10.62 -1.42
CA GLU A 78 1.41 9.50 -1.70
C GLU A 78 1.32 8.64 -0.43
N VAL A 79 0.09 8.38 0.04
CA VAL A 79 -0.15 7.58 1.25
C VAL A 79 -1.02 6.40 0.90
N VAL A 80 -0.47 5.21 1.09
CA VAL A 80 -1.12 3.93 0.79
C VAL A 80 -1.43 3.21 2.10
N PRO A 81 -2.73 2.97 2.42
CA PRO A 81 -3.09 2.20 3.61
C PRO A 81 -2.76 0.72 3.41
N ILE A 82 -2.24 0.08 4.43
CA ILE A 82 -1.83 -1.33 4.41
C ILE A 82 -2.63 -2.12 5.44
N GLU A 83 -3.22 -3.22 4.97
CA GLU A 83 -4.04 -4.11 5.79
C GLU A 83 -3.28 -5.36 6.23
N ARG A 84 -2.35 -5.83 5.38
CA ARG A 84 -1.55 -7.03 5.65
C ARG A 84 -0.13 -6.84 5.14
N VAL A 85 0.84 -7.19 5.97
CA VAL A 85 2.26 -7.26 5.59
C VAL A 85 2.70 -8.71 5.50
N ILE A 86 3.33 -9.06 4.38
CA ILE A 86 3.79 -10.42 4.07
C ILE A 86 5.19 -10.40 3.46
N THR A 87 5.81 -11.56 3.26
CA THR A 87 7.06 -11.66 2.49
C THR A 87 6.79 -11.44 0.99
N SER A 88 7.71 -10.78 0.29
CA SER A 88 7.64 -10.44 -1.15
C SER A 88 7.78 -11.61 -2.13
N LYS A 89 7.33 -12.80 -1.74
CA LYS A 89 7.33 -13.98 -2.61
C LYS A 89 6.05 -13.99 -3.45
N PRO A 90 6.12 -14.07 -4.80
CA PRO A 90 4.95 -13.96 -5.67
C PRO A 90 3.78 -14.86 -5.29
N ALA A 91 4.05 -16.14 -4.97
CA ALA A 91 2.99 -17.08 -4.56
C ALA A 91 2.31 -16.66 -3.25
N THR A 92 3.06 -16.15 -2.28
CA THR A 92 2.51 -15.65 -1.01
C THR A 92 1.70 -14.38 -1.23
N ILE A 93 2.17 -13.47 -2.09
CA ILE A 93 1.43 -12.25 -2.43
C ILE A 93 0.09 -12.61 -3.09
N LEU A 94 0.13 -13.48 -4.10
CA LEU A 94 -1.05 -13.93 -4.82
C LEU A 94 -2.10 -14.57 -3.90
N GLU A 95 -1.69 -15.50 -3.04
CA GLU A 95 -2.57 -16.15 -2.06
C GLU A 95 -3.26 -15.14 -1.14
N ASN A 96 -2.53 -14.15 -0.64
CA ASN A 96 -3.07 -13.15 0.28
C ASN A 96 -3.96 -12.13 -0.42
N ILE A 97 -3.65 -11.76 -1.67
CA ILE A 97 -4.53 -10.89 -2.48
C ILE A 97 -5.87 -11.58 -2.70
N ILE A 98 -5.86 -12.85 -3.11
CA ILE A 98 -7.09 -13.63 -3.35
C ILE A 98 -7.91 -13.71 -2.07
N ASP A 99 -7.28 -14.07 -0.95
CA ASP A 99 -7.96 -14.16 0.36
C ASP A 99 -8.63 -12.85 0.77
N ILE A 100 -7.90 -11.72 0.75
CA ILE A 100 -8.48 -10.43 1.13
C ILE A 100 -9.58 -10.00 0.14
N SER A 101 -9.36 -10.23 -1.15
CA SER A 101 -10.29 -9.82 -2.20
C SER A 101 -11.60 -10.59 -2.15
N GLN A 102 -11.58 -11.91 -1.98
CA GLN A 102 -12.78 -12.74 -1.89
C GLN A 102 -13.68 -12.38 -0.70
N ASN A 103 -13.08 -11.88 0.39
CA ASN A 103 -13.83 -11.46 1.57
C ASN A 103 -14.50 -10.08 1.41
N LYS A 104 -14.10 -9.28 0.41
CA LYS A 104 -14.50 -7.87 0.27
C LYS A 104 -15.25 -7.58 -1.03
N ILE A 105 -14.75 -8.08 -2.15
CA ILE A 105 -15.24 -7.83 -3.50
C ILE A 105 -16.33 -8.84 -3.81
N LYS A 106 -17.56 -8.35 -3.99
CA LYS A 106 -18.74 -9.18 -4.25
C LYS A 106 -18.99 -9.36 -5.75
N ASP A 107 -19.91 -10.27 -6.07
CA ASP A 107 -20.38 -10.49 -7.44
C ASP A 107 -20.82 -9.20 -8.11
N GLY A 108 -20.23 -8.93 -9.28
CA GLY A 108 -20.53 -7.75 -10.10
C GLY A 108 -19.90 -6.45 -9.61
N GLU A 109 -19.15 -6.45 -8.50
CA GLU A 109 -18.30 -5.31 -8.15
C GLU A 109 -17.02 -5.31 -8.99
N THR A 110 -16.52 -4.13 -9.31
CA THR A 110 -15.30 -3.96 -10.11
C THR A 110 -14.08 -3.65 -9.26
N PHE A 111 -12.89 -3.99 -9.77
CA PHE A 111 -11.62 -3.70 -9.11
C PHE A 111 -10.55 -3.20 -10.07
N ALA A 112 -9.59 -2.47 -9.52
CA ALA A 112 -8.33 -2.12 -10.18
C ALA A 112 -7.17 -2.52 -9.28
N ILE A 113 -6.01 -2.79 -9.87
CA ILE A 113 -4.80 -3.15 -9.12
C ILE A 113 -3.78 -2.04 -9.27
N LYS A 114 -3.28 -1.54 -8.13
CA LYS A 114 -2.12 -0.65 -8.07
C LYS A 114 -0.97 -1.39 -7.43
N CYS A 115 0.06 -1.66 -8.23
CA CYS A 115 1.27 -2.32 -7.77
C CYS A 115 2.44 -1.36 -7.91
N ASN A 116 3.27 -1.30 -6.88
CA ASN A 116 4.53 -0.58 -6.93
C ASN A 116 5.64 -1.50 -6.40
N THR A 117 6.63 -1.77 -7.25
CA THR A 117 7.68 -2.74 -6.95
C THR A 117 9.01 -2.06 -6.69
N ARG A 118 9.52 -2.16 -5.45
CA ARG A 118 10.81 -1.61 -5.04
C ARG A 118 11.72 -2.70 -4.50
N GLY A 119 12.84 -2.94 -5.20
CA GLY A 119 13.92 -3.85 -4.79
C GLY A 119 13.55 -5.32 -4.55
N SER A 120 12.45 -5.81 -5.13
CA SER A 120 12.09 -7.22 -5.03
C SER A 120 13.11 -8.12 -5.74
N ARG A 121 13.61 -9.14 -5.02
CA ARG A 121 14.48 -10.18 -5.60
C ARG A 121 13.69 -11.29 -6.30
N TYR A 122 12.40 -11.41 -6.00
CA TYR A 122 11.55 -12.52 -6.47
C TYR A 122 10.67 -12.13 -7.66
N ILE A 123 10.31 -10.84 -7.78
CA ILE A 123 9.50 -10.32 -8.90
C ILE A 123 10.46 -9.84 -9.99
N LYS A 124 10.65 -10.69 -11.02
CA LYS A 124 11.57 -10.39 -12.13
C LYS A 124 10.95 -9.52 -13.23
N SER A 125 9.63 -9.52 -13.33
CA SER A 125 8.85 -8.78 -14.33
C SER A 125 7.53 -8.43 -13.68
N GLU A 126 7.31 -7.14 -13.49
CA GLU A 126 6.07 -6.62 -12.90
C GLU A 126 4.87 -6.96 -13.79
N GLU A 127 4.99 -6.79 -15.10
CA GLU A 127 3.97 -7.19 -16.08
C GLU A 127 3.50 -8.63 -15.88
N LYS A 128 4.43 -9.61 -15.91
CA LYS A 128 4.07 -11.04 -15.72
C LYS A 128 3.47 -11.32 -14.34
N PHE A 129 3.93 -10.58 -13.34
CA PHE A 129 3.41 -10.72 -11.98
C PHE A 129 1.97 -10.20 -11.89
N MET A 130 1.71 -9.02 -12.46
CA MET A 130 0.38 -8.43 -12.57
C MET A 130 -0.56 -9.31 -13.38
N ASP A 131 -0.14 -9.81 -14.55
CA ASP A 131 -0.92 -10.75 -15.36
C ASP A 131 -1.35 -11.97 -14.56
N SER A 132 -0.45 -12.50 -13.71
CA SER A 132 -0.78 -13.66 -12.87
C SER A 132 -1.82 -13.34 -11.81
N ILE A 133 -1.81 -12.12 -11.26
CA ILE A 133 -2.79 -11.68 -10.27
C ILE A 133 -4.15 -11.45 -10.93
N TYR A 134 -4.21 -10.71 -12.05
CA TYR A 134 -5.45 -10.51 -12.79
C TYR A 134 -6.08 -11.84 -13.18
N LYS A 135 -5.30 -12.77 -13.73
CA LYS A 135 -5.81 -14.08 -14.15
C LYS A 135 -6.42 -14.89 -13.01
N GLU A 136 -5.90 -14.81 -11.79
CA GLU A 136 -6.53 -15.49 -10.65
C GLU A 136 -7.75 -14.73 -10.11
N LEU A 137 -7.70 -13.40 -10.08
CA LEU A 137 -8.83 -12.58 -9.63
C LEU A 137 -10.01 -12.62 -10.61
N GLU A 138 -9.79 -12.77 -11.92
CA GLU A 138 -10.85 -12.98 -12.92
C GLU A 138 -11.62 -14.29 -12.72
N LYS A 139 -11.05 -15.27 -11.99
CA LYS A 139 -11.77 -16.49 -11.59
C LYS A 139 -12.65 -16.27 -10.37
N THR A 140 -12.56 -15.11 -9.73
CA THR A 140 -13.40 -14.71 -8.61
C THR A 140 -14.61 -13.92 -9.10
N ASN A 141 -15.40 -13.41 -8.16
CA ASN A 141 -16.69 -12.79 -8.41
C ASN A 141 -16.60 -11.33 -8.92
N GLY A 142 -15.41 -10.72 -8.89
CA GLY A 142 -15.16 -9.34 -9.33
C GLY A 142 -14.73 -9.21 -10.79
N GLN A 143 -14.91 -8.03 -11.38
CA GLN A 143 -14.47 -7.72 -12.74
C GLN A 143 -13.40 -6.60 -12.75
N PRO A 144 -12.37 -6.68 -13.61
CA PRO A 144 -11.40 -5.60 -13.73
C PRO A 144 -12.03 -4.35 -14.39
N ASP A 145 -11.83 -3.18 -13.79
CA ASP A 145 -12.11 -1.87 -14.36
C ASP A 145 -11.07 -0.87 -13.84
N GLU A 146 -10.11 -0.49 -14.69
CA GLU A 146 -9.05 0.46 -14.34
C GLU A 146 -9.52 1.93 -14.29
N THR A 147 -10.73 2.21 -14.79
CA THR A 147 -11.26 3.56 -14.95
C THR A 147 -12.11 3.96 -13.74
N HIS A 148 -13.10 3.13 -13.43
CA HIS A 148 -14.08 3.37 -12.35
C HIS A 148 -14.28 2.16 -11.45
N PRO A 149 -13.20 1.62 -10.84
CA PRO A 149 -13.30 0.47 -9.95
C PRO A 149 -14.13 0.78 -8.70
N ASN A 150 -14.91 -0.18 -8.22
CA ASN A 150 -15.48 -0.14 -6.88
C ASN A 150 -14.43 -0.36 -5.79
N TRP A 151 -13.36 -1.09 -6.11
CA TRP A 151 -12.29 -1.46 -5.18
C TRP A 151 -10.90 -1.23 -5.78
N THR A 152 -9.98 -0.71 -4.99
CA THR A 152 -8.56 -0.68 -5.35
C THR A 152 -7.80 -1.70 -4.52
N ILE A 153 -7.09 -2.60 -5.19
CA ILE A 153 -6.16 -3.54 -4.58
C ILE A 153 -4.77 -2.90 -4.65
N HIS A 154 -4.22 -2.52 -3.51
CA HIS A 154 -2.88 -1.97 -3.40
C HIS A 154 -1.87 -3.07 -3.09
N ILE A 155 -0.74 -3.04 -3.77
CA ILE A 155 0.39 -3.97 -3.61
C ILE A 155 1.66 -3.12 -3.57
N GLU A 156 2.19 -2.89 -2.37
CA GLU A 156 3.42 -2.13 -2.16
C GLU A 156 4.55 -3.09 -1.81
N VAL A 157 5.37 -3.44 -2.79
CA VAL A 157 6.54 -4.30 -2.58
C VAL A 157 7.72 -3.43 -2.18
N VAL A 158 8.19 -3.60 -0.95
CA VAL A 158 9.31 -2.86 -0.34
C VAL A 158 10.34 -3.87 0.12
N GLY A 159 11.29 -4.18 -0.76
CA GLY A 159 12.36 -5.14 -0.50
C GLY A 159 11.82 -6.55 -0.29
N GLU A 160 12.13 -7.13 0.87
CA GLU A 160 11.70 -8.48 1.25
C GLU A 160 10.24 -8.54 1.78
N TYR A 161 9.58 -7.39 1.98
CA TYR A 161 8.20 -7.31 2.46
C TYR A 161 7.25 -6.64 1.49
N THR A 162 5.98 -7.07 1.51
CA THR A 162 4.92 -6.50 0.69
C THR A 162 3.74 -6.12 1.58
N GLY A 163 3.30 -4.87 1.47
CA GLY A 163 2.04 -4.40 2.01
C GLY A 163 0.90 -4.62 1.03
N ILE A 164 -0.21 -5.18 1.49
CA ILE A 164 -1.43 -5.39 0.70
C ILE A 164 -2.59 -4.69 1.39
N SER A 165 -3.46 -4.05 0.62
CA SER A 165 -4.79 -3.65 1.07
C SER A 165 -5.82 -3.72 -0.05
N VAL A 166 -7.08 -3.93 0.34
CA VAL A 166 -8.22 -3.84 -0.58
C VAL A 166 -9.18 -2.78 -0.03
N VAL A 167 -9.25 -1.65 -0.72
CA VAL A 167 -9.91 -0.42 -0.27
C VAL A 167 -11.09 -0.11 -1.17
N LYS A 168 -12.26 0.14 -0.58
CA LYS A 168 -13.44 0.55 -1.34
C LYS A 168 -13.29 1.99 -1.81
N ARG A 169 -13.51 2.24 -3.09
CA ARG A 169 -13.56 3.60 -3.64
C ARG A 169 -14.85 4.26 -3.17
N LYS A 170 -14.74 5.47 -2.62
CA LYS A 170 -15.89 6.32 -2.26
C LYS A 170 -16.45 7.03 -3.47
#